data_AF-A0A7J7GKW8-F1
#
_entry.id   AF-A0A7J7GKW8-F1
#
_cell.length_a   1.000
_cell.length_b   1.000
_cell.length_c   1.000
_cell.angle_alpha   90.00
_cell.angle_beta   90.00
_cell.angle_gamma   90.00
#
_symmetry.space_group_name_H-M   'P 1'
#
loop_
_entity.id
_entity.type
_entity.pdbx_description
1 polymer ?
#
loop_
_entity_poly.entity_id
_entity_poly.type
_entity_poly.pdbx_seq_one_letter_code
_entity_poly.pdbx_strand_id
1 'polypeptide(L)'
;MGQPIRFVHPLQACCGHGGKYNYNMNIRCGGKKTVHGKEILVGKPCKDPSVMINWDGVHFTEAANKWVFDQIVDGSFSDPPIPLHMACHRQPPHRPNMYSTLLNGKIYIYIYIYNNAICGIAQC
;
A
#
# COMPACT_ATOMS: atom_id res chain seq x y z
N MET A 1 11.39 -18.47 3.48
CA MET A 1 10.92 -18.02 4.80
C MET A 1 11.31 -16.55 4.95
N GLY A 2 10.38 -15.64 4.72
CA GLY A 2 10.63 -14.19 4.87
C GLY A 2 10.64 -13.82 6.36
N GLN A 3 11.56 -12.95 6.77
CA GLN A 3 11.57 -12.41 8.13
C GLN A 3 10.23 -11.71 8.44
N PRO A 4 9.75 -11.77 9.69
CA PRO A 4 8.56 -11.02 10.09
C PRO A 4 8.84 -9.53 9.94
N ILE A 5 8.16 -8.88 8.99
CA ILE A 5 8.21 -7.43 8.82
C ILE A 5 7.62 -6.80 10.07
N ARG A 6 8.48 -6.15 10.87
CA ARG A 6 8.06 -5.51 12.11
C ARG A 6 7.93 -4.01 11.88
N PHE A 7 6.71 -3.56 11.61
CA PHE A 7 6.40 -2.13 11.61
C PHE A 7 6.41 -1.62 13.06
N VAL A 8 7.27 -0.64 13.35
CA VAL A 8 7.53 -0.18 14.73
C VAL A 8 6.56 0.94 15.13
N HIS A 9 6.10 1.74 14.16
CA HIS A 9 5.15 2.84 14.39
C HIS A 9 4.01 2.79 13.36
N PRO A 10 3.03 1.88 13.53
CA PRO A 10 2.02 1.61 12.50
C PRO A 10 1.08 2.79 12.22
N LEU A 11 0.89 3.69 13.19
CA LEU A 11 -0.03 4.82 13.06
C LEU A 11 0.65 6.14 12.66
N GLN A 12 1.98 6.25 12.80
CA GLN A 12 2.70 7.49 12.58
C GLN A 12 3.11 7.65 11.11
N ALA A 13 2.91 8.84 10.54
CA ALA A 13 3.39 9.17 9.21
C ALA A 13 4.92 9.36 9.22
N CYS A 14 5.61 8.69 8.29
CA CYS A 14 7.06 8.81 8.11
C CYS A 14 7.47 10.20 7.62
N CYS A 15 6.74 10.79 6.67
CA CYS A 15 7.06 12.05 6.02
C CYS A 15 6.00 13.11 6.29
N GLY A 16 6.42 14.25 6.80
CA GLY A 16 5.52 15.31 7.26
C GLY A 16 6.05 15.92 8.53
N HIS A 17 5.30 16.84 9.13
CA HIS A 17 5.73 17.46 10.37
C HIS A 17 4.57 17.95 11.24
N GLY A 18 4.61 17.54 12.51
CA GLY A 18 3.71 18.01 13.56
C GLY A 18 2.33 17.36 13.50
N GLY A 19 1.42 17.80 14.38
CA GLY A 19 0.11 17.18 14.56
C GLY A 19 0.18 15.81 15.24
N LYS A 20 -0.99 15.20 15.48
CA LYS A 20 -1.08 13.84 16.03
C LYS A 20 -0.58 12.86 14.97
N TYR A 21 0.24 11.89 15.38
CA TYR A 21 0.83 10.88 14.49
C TYR A 21 1.72 11.46 13.37
N ASN A 22 2.31 12.65 13.57
CA ASN A 22 3.13 13.34 12.57
C ASN A 22 2.39 13.69 11.26
N TYR A 23 1.06 13.79 11.33
CA TYR A 23 0.23 14.26 10.23
C TYR A 23 -0.31 15.67 10.50
N ASN A 24 -0.02 16.58 9.58
CA ASN A 24 -0.55 17.94 9.59
C ASN A 24 -0.86 18.36 8.15
N MET A 25 -2.13 18.62 7.85
CA MET A 25 -2.56 18.99 6.49
C MET A 25 -1.91 20.28 5.97
N ASN A 26 -1.46 21.16 6.88
CA ASN A 26 -0.77 22.40 6.56
C ASN A 26 0.75 22.25 6.38
N ILE A 27 1.33 21.12 6.81
CA ILE A 27 2.77 20.82 6.67
C ILE A 27 2.93 19.38 6.18
N ARG A 28 2.64 19.18 4.90
CA ARG A 28 2.76 17.89 4.21
C ARG A 28 4.22 17.49 4.00
N CYS A 29 4.44 16.24 3.59
CA CYS A 29 5.74 15.79 3.08
C CYS A 29 6.27 16.76 2.01
N GLY A 30 7.54 17.12 2.08
CA GLY A 30 8.14 18.14 1.21
C GLY A 30 7.89 19.59 1.64
N GLY A 31 7.05 19.82 2.65
CA GLY A 31 6.70 21.16 3.13
C GLY A 31 7.92 21.95 3.60
N LYS A 32 8.00 23.21 3.18
CA LYS A 32 9.08 24.15 3.56
C LYS A 32 8.52 25.30 4.39
N LYS A 33 9.39 25.90 5.21
CA LYS A 33 9.13 27.17 5.89
C LYS A 33 10.33 28.09 5.74
N THR A 34 10.06 29.37 5.53
CA THR A 34 11.10 30.40 5.53
C THR A 34 11.40 30.78 6.98
N VAL A 35 12.64 30.57 7.40
CA VAL A 35 13.16 30.99 8.70
C VAL A 35 14.38 31.87 8.45
N HIS A 36 14.32 33.12 8.91
CA HIS A 36 15.40 34.11 8.71
C HIS A 36 15.80 34.27 7.22
N GLY A 37 14.81 34.33 6.33
CA GLY A 37 15.04 34.48 4.88
C GLY A 37 15.50 33.21 4.15
N LYS A 38 15.71 32.09 4.84
CA LYS A 38 16.10 30.81 4.24
C LYS A 38 14.94 29.82 4.24
N GLU A 39 14.68 29.18 3.11
CA GLU A 39 13.77 28.04 3.05
C GLU A 39 14.38 26.82 3.75
N ILE A 40 13.65 26.27 4.71
CA ILE A 40 14.00 25.05 5.43
C ILE A 40 12.93 24.01 5.16
N LEU A 41 13.35 22.82 4.71
CA LEU A 41 12.47 21.65 4.60
C LEU A 41 12.06 21.22 6.02
N VAL A 42 10.77 21.34 6.35
CA VAL A 42 10.21 20.93 7.64
C VAL A 42 9.48 19.60 7.54
N GLY A 43 8.74 19.36 6.45
CA GLY A 43 8.09 18.08 6.16
C GLY A 43 9.08 17.03 5.64
N LYS A 44 10.06 16.65 6.45
CA LYS A 44 11.10 15.69 6.09
C LYS A 44 10.59 14.24 6.21
N PRO A 45 11.15 13.30 5.43
CA PRO A 45 10.95 11.89 5.67
C PRO A 45 11.62 11.44 6.97
N CYS A 46 11.13 10.35 7.54
CA CYS A 46 11.74 9.68 8.69
C CYS A 46 13.04 8.99 8.28
N LYS A 47 13.83 8.57 9.29
CA LYS A 47 15.15 7.96 9.06
C LYS A 47 15.07 6.62 8.33
N ASP A 48 14.06 5.82 8.64
CA ASP A 48 13.88 4.49 8.07
C ASP A 48 12.41 4.26 7.68
N PRO A 49 12.05 4.45 6.40
CA PRO A 49 10.71 4.18 5.90
C PRO A 49 10.34 2.70 5.89
N SER A 50 11.31 1.77 5.95
CA SER A 50 11.05 0.33 5.83
C SER A 50 10.31 -0.26 7.04
N VAL A 51 10.36 0.43 8.18
CA VAL A 51 9.70 0.04 9.44
C VAL A 51 8.39 0.80 9.69
N MET A 52 7.91 1.57 8.71
CA MET A 52 6.73 2.42 8.81
C MET A 52 5.63 1.90 7.88
N ILE A 53 4.37 1.95 8.32
CA ILE A 53 3.22 1.64 7.45
C ILE A 53 2.81 2.88 6.65
N ASN A 54 2.70 4.01 7.34
CA ASN A 54 2.17 5.24 6.80
C ASN A 54 3.32 6.14 6.28
N TRP A 55 3.25 6.53 5.02
CA TRP A 55 4.17 7.48 4.42
C TRP A 55 3.86 8.91 4.85
N ASP A 56 2.72 9.50 4.50
CA ASP A 56 2.47 10.94 4.64
C ASP A 56 1.13 11.32 5.30
N GLY A 57 0.45 10.34 5.89
CA GLY A 57 -0.91 10.43 6.43
C GLY A 57 -1.98 9.93 5.47
N VAL A 58 -1.66 9.77 4.19
CA VAL A 58 -2.58 9.31 3.15
C VAL A 58 -2.05 8.04 2.50
N HIS A 59 -0.77 8.00 2.12
CA HIS A 59 -0.14 6.91 1.39
C HIS A 59 0.55 5.88 2.29
N PHE A 60 0.63 4.63 1.84
CA PHE A 60 1.49 3.62 2.44
C PHE A 60 2.94 3.76 1.98
N THR A 61 3.87 3.29 2.81
CA THR A 61 5.26 3.13 2.41
C THR A 61 5.42 2.01 1.39
N GLU A 62 6.55 1.99 0.69
CA GLU A 62 6.91 0.88 -0.19
C GLU A 62 6.96 -0.46 0.54
N ALA A 63 7.49 -0.50 1.77
CA ALA A 63 7.56 -1.73 2.57
C ALA A 63 6.16 -2.26 2.93
N ALA A 64 5.22 -1.39 3.28
CA ALA A 64 3.84 -1.77 3.53
C ALA A 64 3.13 -2.23 2.25
N ASN A 65 3.32 -1.51 1.13
CA ASN A 65 2.77 -1.92 -0.16
C ASN A 65 3.31 -3.28 -0.59
N LYS A 66 4.61 -3.53 -0.42
CA LYS A 66 5.22 -4.84 -0.72
C LYS A 66 4.61 -5.93 0.15
N TRP A 67 4.46 -5.71 1.46
CA TRP A 67 3.86 -6.70 2.34
C TRP A 67 2.43 -7.06 1.90
N VAL A 68 1.59 -6.06 1.61
CA VAL A 68 0.23 -6.30 1.10
C VAL A 68 0.25 -7.03 -0.24
N PHE A 69 1.15 -6.65 -1.15
CA PHE A 69 1.32 -7.33 -2.43
C PHE A 69 1.70 -8.81 -2.26
N ASP A 70 2.61 -9.14 -1.34
CA ASP A 70 3.00 -10.52 -1.08
C ASP A 70 1.79 -11.37 -0.61
N GLN A 71 0.90 -10.80 0.23
CA GLN A 71 -0.36 -11.45 0.68
C GLN A 71 -1.40 -11.62 -0.43
N ILE A 72 -1.36 -10.76 -1.47
CA ILE A 72 -2.19 -10.92 -2.66
C ILE A 72 -1.65 -12.04 -3.53
N VAL A 73 -0.34 -12.04 -3.77
CA VAL A 73 0.32 -13.03 -4.64
C VAL A 73 0.18 -14.44 -4.10
N ASP A 74 0.32 -14.61 -2.78
CA ASP A 74 0.19 -15.92 -2.12
C ASP A 74 -1.28 -16.37 -1.94
N GLY A 75 -2.25 -15.47 -2.13
CA GLY A 75 -3.68 -15.77 -2.00
C GLY A 75 -4.21 -15.68 -0.57
N SER A 76 -3.42 -15.23 0.40
CA SER A 76 -3.89 -15.04 1.80
C SER A 76 -4.99 -13.99 1.90
N PHE A 77 -5.05 -13.05 0.95
CA PHE A 77 -6.08 -12.02 0.86
C PHE A 77 -7.18 -12.33 -0.17
N SER A 78 -7.27 -13.56 -0.69
CA SER A 78 -8.39 -14.01 -1.52
C SER A 78 -9.35 -14.93 -0.75
N ASP A 79 -10.63 -14.92 -1.14
CA ASP A 79 -11.65 -15.83 -0.61
C ASP A 79 -12.35 -16.58 -1.77
N PRO A 80 -12.14 -17.91 -1.93
CA PRO A 80 -11.24 -18.75 -1.11
C PRO A 80 -9.75 -18.41 -1.34
N PRO A 81 -8.84 -18.80 -0.42
CA PRO A 81 -7.41 -18.56 -0.58
C PRO A 81 -6.84 -19.26 -1.82
N ILE A 82 -6.68 -18.48 -2.88
CA ILE A 82 -6.16 -18.89 -4.19
C ILE A 82 -4.97 -17.97 -4.52
N PRO A 83 -3.77 -18.52 -4.68
CA PRO A 83 -2.61 -17.76 -5.14
C PRO A 83 -2.87 -17.09 -6.49
N LEU A 84 -2.29 -15.93 -6.74
CA LEU A 84 -2.55 -15.14 -7.94
C LEU A 84 -2.28 -15.91 -9.25
N HIS A 85 -1.26 -16.77 -9.28
CA HIS A 85 -0.95 -17.62 -10.44
C HIS A 85 -2.00 -18.71 -10.72
N MET A 86 -2.80 -19.07 -9.71
CA MET A 86 -3.89 -20.05 -9.83
C MET A 86 -5.25 -19.41 -10.10
N ALA A 87 -5.36 -18.08 -10.03
CA ALA A 87 -6.64 -17.37 -10.11
C ALA A 87 -7.34 -17.49 -11.48
N CYS A 88 -6.58 -17.81 -12.53
CA CYS A 88 -7.08 -17.99 -13.89
C CYS A 88 -7.58 -19.41 -14.19
N HIS A 89 -7.29 -20.38 -13.32
CA HIS A 89 -7.74 -21.76 -13.53
C HIS A 89 -9.25 -21.83 -13.26
N ARG A 90 -10.01 -22.42 -14.20
CA ARG A 90 -11.45 -22.63 -14.05
C ARG A 90 -11.73 -23.33 -12.72
N GLN A 91 -12.21 -22.56 -11.73
CA GLN A 91 -12.83 -23.12 -10.55
C GLN A 91 -14.17 -23.75 -10.96
N PRO A 92 -14.55 -24.93 -10.44
CA PRO A 92 -15.90 -25.44 -10.61
C PRO A 92 -16.92 -24.41 -10.09
N PRO A 93 -18.15 -24.37 -10.65
CA PRO A 93 -19.05 -23.23 -10.57
C PRO A 93 -19.68 -23.07 -9.18
N HIS A 94 -18.93 -22.54 -8.21
CA HIS A 94 -19.46 -22.11 -6.93
C HIS A 94 -18.61 -20.96 -6.35
N ARG A 95 -18.87 -19.72 -6.80
CA ARG A 95 -19.32 -18.59 -5.93
C ARG A 95 -19.09 -17.19 -6.55
N PRO A 96 -19.94 -16.21 -6.18
CA PRO A 96 -19.85 -14.81 -6.62
C PRO A 96 -18.97 -14.02 -5.66
N ASN A 97 -18.01 -13.24 -6.17
CA ASN A 97 -17.44 -12.01 -5.58
C ASN A 97 -16.04 -11.65 -6.15
N MET A 98 -15.67 -12.16 -7.33
CA MET A 98 -14.50 -11.67 -8.04
C MET A 98 -14.95 -10.87 -9.27
N TYR A 99 -14.71 -9.55 -9.26
CA TYR A 99 -14.90 -8.73 -10.46
C TYR A 99 -13.70 -8.95 -11.39
N SER A 100 -13.95 -9.62 -12.50
CA SER A 100 -12.96 -9.84 -13.56
C SER A 100 -13.38 -9.11 -14.83
N THR A 101 -12.48 -8.38 -15.46
CA THR A 101 -12.70 -7.81 -16.80
C THR A 101 -11.84 -8.54 -17.82
N LEU A 102 -12.42 -8.88 -18.97
CA LEU A 102 -11.67 -9.41 -20.11
C LEU A 102 -11.29 -8.26 -21.05
N LEU A 103 -9.99 -8.03 -21.26
CA LEU A 103 -9.48 -7.07 -22.26
C LEU A 103 -8.46 -7.79 -23.15
N ASN A 104 -8.72 -7.84 -24.46
CA ASN A 104 -7.83 -8.49 -25.44
C ASN A 104 -7.45 -9.95 -25.12
N GLY A 105 -8.41 -10.74 -24.62
CA GLY A 105 -8.19 -12.15 -24.24
C GLY A 105 -7.47 -12.33 -22.90
N LYS A 106 -7.19 -11.23 -22.20
CA LYS A 106 -6.57 -11.24 -20.87
C LYS A 106 -7.60 -11.03 -19.77
N ILE A 107 -7.53 -11.80 -18.69
CA ILE A 107 -8.42 -11.65 -17.52
C ILE A 107 -7.73 -10.72 -16.53
N TYR A 108 -8.38 -9.61 -16.19
CA TYR A 108 -7.94 -8.67 -15.17
C TYR A 108 -8.77 -8.87 -13.91
N ILE A 109 -8.11 -9.26 -12.81
CA ILE A 109 -8.73 -9.34 -11.49
C ILE A 109 -8.48 -8.02 -10.77
N TYR A 110 -9.55 -7.35 -10.33
CA TYR A 110 -9.42 -6.10 -9.58
C TYR A 110 -9.61 -6.37 -8.09
N ILE A 111 -8.53 -6.22 -7.32
CA ILE A 111 -8.57 -6.28 -5.86
C ILE A 111 -8.63 -4.85 -5.34
N TYR A 112 -9.80 -4.46 -4.83
CA TYR A 112 -9.99 -3.13 -4.24
C TYR A 112 -9.60 -3.17 -2.77
N ILE A 113 -8.49 -2.53 -2.44
CA ILE A 113 -8.14 -2.21 -1.05
C ILE A 113 -8.54 -0.75 -0.84
N TYR A 114 -9.51 -0.51 0.04
CA TYR A 114 -9.99 0.84 0.35
C TYR A 114 -8.81 1.74 0.76
N ASN A 115 -8.80 2.96 0.20
CA ASN A 115 -7.88 4.07 0.51
C ASN A 115 -6.40 3.95 0.14
N ASN A 116 -5.96 3.02 -0.71
CA ASN A 116 -4.88 3.25 -1.70
C ASN A 116 -4.69 2.00 -2.56
N ALA A 117 -4.83 2.18 -3.87
CA ALA A 117 -4.89 1.11 -4.84
C ALA A 117 -3.60 0.26 -4.86
N ILE A 118 -3.74 -1.03 -4.55
CA ILE A 118 -2.90 -2.07 -5.15
C ILE A 118 -3.80 -2.80 -6.13
N CYS A 119 -3.73 -2.38 -7.39
CA CYS A 119 -4.37 -3.06 -8.49
C CYS A 119 -3.52 -4.29 -8.83
N GLY A 120 -3.76 -5.40 -8.13
CA GLY A 120 -3.13 -6.67 -8.44
C GLY A 120 -3.65 -7.19 -9.79
N ILE A 121 -3.01 -6.81 -10.90
CA ILE A 121 -3.30 -7.39 -12.20
C ILE A 121 -2.73 -8.81 -12.19
N ALA A 122 -3.59 -9.82 -12.01
CA ALA A 122 -3.26 -11.13 -12.57
C ALA A 122 -3.35 -10.96 -14.08
N GLN A 123 -2.25 -11.17 -14.80
CA GLN A 123 -2.32 -11.32 -16.24
C GLN A 123 -2.40 -12.82 -16.55
N CYS A 124 -3.62 -13.30 -16.79
CA CYS A 124 -3.85 -14.32 -17.79
C CYS A 124 -3.92 -13.56 -19.12
#